data_AF-A0A1I4HUI6-F1
#
_entry.id   AF-A0A1I4HUI6-F1
#
_cell.length_a   1.000
_cell.length_b   1.000
_cell.length_c   1.000
_cell.angle_alpha   90.00
_cell.angle_beta   90.00
_cell.angle_gamma   90.00
#
_symmetry.space_group_name_H-M   'P 1'
#
loop_
_entity.id
_entity.type
_entity.pdbx_description
1 polymer ?
#
loop_
_entity_poly.entity_id
_entity_poly.type
_entity_poly.pdbx_seq_one_letter_code
_entity_poly.pdbx_strand_id
1 'polypeptide(L)'
;MGPRRTSPLTRMGPWAPVAGALIGLLAGVLAVLLLAGVAEAFNERLALVFLTVGLGMLGAAGALLADEVRLVRRGTREAGVRPQWVEATANLVNGLTPARLLLLAGAFVLFLAAYVS
;
A
#
# COMPACT_ATOMS: atom_id res chain seq x y z
N MET A 1 16.64 -3.55 38.79
CA MET A 1 16.09 -3.24 37.44
C MET A 1 16.16 -4.51 36.60
N GLY A 2 15.07 -5.27 36.51
CA GLY A 2 15.04 -6.53 35.75
C GLY A 2 14.93 -6.31 34.23
N PRO A 3 15.28 -7.32 33.41
CA PRO A 3 15.27 -7.19 31.95
C PRO A 3 13.84 -6.93 31.45
N ARG A 4 13.64 -5.80 30.77
CA ARG A 4 12.41 -5.51 30.04
C ARG A 4 12.23 -6.59 28.98
N ARG A 5 11.32 -7.53 29.21
CA ARG A 5 10.79 -8.43 28.18
C ARG A 5 10.23 -7.54 27.07
N THR A 6 10.96 -7.39 25.97
CA THR A 6 10.43 -6.82 24.74
C THR A 6 9.36 -7.79 24.26
N SER A 7 8.11 -7.51 24.62
CA SER A 7 6.93 -8.22 24.15
C SER A 7 7.07 -8.45 22.64
N PRO A 8 6.71 -9.62 22.10
CA PRO A 8 6.88 -9.88 20.68
C PRO A 8 6.07 -8.83 19.93
N LEU A 9 6.76 -7.84 19.36
CA LEU A 9 6.20 -6.86 18.46
C LEU A 9 5.41 -7.67 17.44
N THR A 10 4.08 -7.55 17.47
CA THR A 10 3.14 -8.31 16.65
C THR A 10 3.71 -8.33 15.24
N ARG A 11 4.25 -9.48 14.80
CA ARG A 11 4.73 -9.61 13.42
C ARG A 11 3.51 -9.32 12.57
N MET A 12 3.57 -8.26 11.75
CA MET A 12 2.60 -8.13 10.66
C MET A 12 2.69 -9.44 9.88
N GLY A 13 1.60 -10.20 9.93
CA GLY A 13 1.51 -11.46 9.22
C GLY A 13 1.60 -11.21 7.72
N PRO A 14 1.82 -12.26 6.91
CA PRO A 14 1.92 -12.15 5.45
C PRO A 14 0.69 -11.51 4.78
N TRP A 15 -0.42 -11.34 5.53
CA TRP A 15 -1.68 -10.76 5.11
C TRP A 15 -1.77 -9.23 5.27
N ALA A 16 -0.73 -8.54 5.75
CA ALA A 16 -0.77 -7.09 5.93
C ALA A 16 -1.16 -6.30 4.64
N PRO A 17 -0.63 -6.63 3.45
CA PRO A 17 -1.04 -5.96 2.21
C PRO A 17 -2.51 -6.18 1.87
N VAL A 18 -3.02 -7.39 2.16
CA VAL A 18 -4.42 -7.75 1.92
C VAL A 18 -5.34 -6.97 2.87
N ALA A 19 -4.96 -6.84 4.14
CA ALA A 19 -5.71 -6.01 5.09
C ALA A 19 -5.73 -4.53 4.66
N GLY A 20 -4.60 -4.00 4.18
CA GLY A 20 -4.53 -2.66 3.59
C GLY A 20 -5.45 -2.52 2.38
N ALA A 21 -5.43 -3.48 1.46
CA ALA A 21 -6.30 -3.50 0.27
C ALA A 21 -7.78 -3.49 0.66
N LEU A 22 -8.16 -4.32 1.65
CA LEU A 22 -9.53 -4.40 2.15
C LEU A 22 -9.99 -3.07 2.77
N ILE A 23 -9.14 -2.40 3.55
CA ILE A 23 -9.47 -1.09 4.11
C ILE A 23 -9.69 -0.06 2.98
N GLY A 24 -8.81 -0.06 1.97
CA GLY A 24 -8.95 0.81 0.81
C GLY A 24 -10.22 0.52 0.00
N LEU A 25 -10.55 -0.76 -0.21
CA LEU A 25 -11.79 -1.18 -0.87
C LEU A 25 -13.03 -0.78 -0.08
N LEU A 26 -13.03 -0.95 1.24
CA LEU A 26 -14.14 -0.51 2.10
C LEU A 26 -14.35 1.01 2.01
N ALA A 27 -13.27 1.79 1.96
CA ALA A 27 -13.36 3.23 1.74
C ALA A 27 -13.94 3.58 0.36
N GLY A 28 -13.55 2.85 -0.69
CA GLY A 28 -14.13 3.01 -2.03
C GLY A 28 -15.61 2.62 -2.09
N VAL A 29 -15.99 1.49 -1.49
CA VAL A 29 -17.40 1.08 -1.36
C VAL A 29 -18.20 2.14 -0.61
N LEU A 30 -17.65 2.70 0.46
CA LEU A 30 -18.31 3.80 1.18
C LEU A 30 -18.52 5.01 0.27
N ALA A 31 -17.53 5.40 -0.54
CA ALA A 31 -17.69 6.48 -1.52
C ALA A 31 -18.79 6.17 -2.54
N VAL A 32 -18.85 4.95 -3.07
CA VAL A 32 -19.91 4.51 -3.99
C VAL A 32 -21.28 4.60 -3.31
N LEU A 33 -21.43 4.12 -2.08
CA LEU A 33 -22.70 4.18 -1.35
C LEU A 33 -23.19 5.63 -1.15
N LEU A 34 -22.28 6.58 -1.00
CA LEU A 34 -22.60 8.00 -0.83
C LEU A 34 -22.89 8.73 -2.15
N LEU A 35 -22.22 8.35 -3.24
CA LEU A 35 -22.20 9.12 -4.49
C LEU A 35 -22.97 8.46 -5.64
N ALA A 36 -23.23 7.15 -5.61
CA ALA A 36 -23.86 6.42 -6.71
C ALA A 36 -25.28 6.92 -7.05
N GLY A 37 -25.97 7.52 -6.09
CA GLY A 37 -27.30 8.11 -6.31
C GLY A 37 -27.29 9.41 -7.11
N VAL A 38 -26.14 10.08 -7.21
CA VAL A 38 -25.97 11.34 -7.96
C VAL A 38 -25.16 11.12 -9.24
N ALA A 39 -24.42 10.02 -9.34
CA ALA A 39 -23.70 9.61 -10.55
C ALA A 39 -24.66 9.08 -11.63
N GLU A 40 -25.22 9.97 -12.42
CA GLU A 40 -26.16 9.63 -13.50
C GLU A 40 -25.42 9.32 -14.80
N ALA A 41 -24.33 10.03 -15.08
CA ALA A 41 -23.60 9.88 -16.32
C ALA A 41 -22.60 8.69 -16.27
N PHE A 42 -22.27 8.16 -17.45
CA PHE A 42 -21.34 7.04 -17.57
C PHE A 42 -19.95 7.37 -17.00
N ASN A 43 -19.44 8.57 -17.29
CA ASN A 43 -18.14 9.03 -16.83
C ASN A 43 -18.08 9.19 -15.30
N GLU A 44 -19.15 9.67 -14.67
CA GLU A 44 -19.27 9.77 -13.20
C GLU A 44 -19.24 8.39 -12.54
N ARG A 45 -19.98 7.42 -13.11
CA ARG A 45 -19.95 6.02 -12.64
C ARG A 45 -18.58 5.39 -12.84
N LEU A 46 -17.93 5.68 -13.96
CA LEU A 46 -16.57 5.23 -14.25
C LEU A 46 -15.56 5.85 -13.27
N ALA A 47 -15.71 7.13 -12.92
CA ALA A 47 -14.91 7.81 -11.92
C ALA A 47 -15.01 7.10 -10.55
N LEU A 48 -16.21 6.68 -10.15
CA LEU A 48 -16.42 5.92 -8.91
C LEU A 48 -15.74 4.55 -8.92
N VAL A 49 -15.72 3.87 -10.07
CA VAL A 49 -14.99 2.61 -10.24
C VAL A 49 -13.48 2.83 -10.09
N PHE A 50 -12.93 3.81 -10.80
CA PHE A 50 -11.50 4.15 -10.70
C PHE A 50 -11.13 4.60 -9.29
N LEU A 51 -11.95 5.43 -8.63
CA LEU A 51 -11.76 5.83 -7.25
C LEU A 51 -11.66 4.61 -6.32
N THR A 52 -12.59 3.66 -6.46
CA THR A 52 -12.64 2.44 -5.62
C THR A 52 -11.41 1.57 -5.83
N VAL A 53 -11.03 1.32 -7.08
CA VAL A 53 -9.84 0.53 -7.42
C VAL A 53 -8.57 1.23 -6.93
N GLY A 54 -8.45 2.54 -7.17
CA GLY A 54 -7.32 3.36 -6.75
C GLY A 54 -7.14 3.37 -5.23
N LEU A 55 -8.22 3.48 -4.46
CA LEU A 55 -8.19 3.41 -3.00
C LEU A 55 -7.77 2.01 -2.50
N GLY A 56 -8.26 0.93 -3.13
CA GLY A 56 -7.82 -0.44 -2.82
C GLY A 56 -6.31 -0.63 -3.05
N MET A 57 -5.80 -0.17 -4.19
CA MET A 57 -4.37 -0.21 -4.50
C MET A 57 -3.55 0.63 -3.52
N LEU A 58 -4.04 1.82 -3.16
CA LEU A 58 -3.38 2.72 -2.21
C LEU A 58 -3.32 2.12 -0.81
N GLY A 59 -4.39 1.44 -0.36
CA GLY A 59 -4.40 0.72 0.91
C GLY A 59 -3.37 -0.40 0.97
N ALA A 60 -3.28 -1.21 -0.08
CA ALA A 60 -2.26 -2.26 -0.20
C ALA A 60 -0.83 -1.68 -0.25
N ALA A 61 -0.63 -0.62 -1.03
CA ALA A 61 0.66 0.05 -1.17
C ALA A 61 1.12 0.66 0.17
N GLY A 62 0.21 1.28 0.93
CA GLY A 62 0.51 1.83 2.25
C GLY A 62 0.97 0.77 3.25
N ALA A 63 0.33 -0.41 3.24
CA ALA A 63 0.75 -1.54 4.08
C ALA A 63 2.15 -2.05 3.70
N LEU A 64 2.43 -2.20 2.40
CA LEU A 64 3.75 -2.61 1.92
C LEU A 64 4.84 -1.56 2.24
N LEU A 65 4.55 -0.27 2.11
CA LEU A 65 5.47 0.81 2.50
C LEU A 65 5.81 0.77 3.99
N ALA A 66 4.81 0.49 4.85
CA ALA A 66 5.03 0.36 6.27
C ALA A 66 5.98 -0.80 6.59
N ASP A 67 5.84 -1.93 5.88
CA ASP A 67 6.75 -3.08 6.01
C ASP A 67 8.16 -2.77 5.51
N GLU A 68 8.29 -2.07 4.36
CA GLU A 68 9.58 -1.58 3.86
C GLU A 68 10.30 -0.69 4.88
N VAL A 69 9.60 0.27 5.51
CA VAL A 69 10.17 1.13 6.56
C VAL A 69 10.59 0.32 7.80
N ARG A 70 9.79 -0.68 8.20
CA ARG A 70 10.13 -1.57 9.33
C ARG A 70 11.39 -2.40 9.04
N LEU A 71 11.54 -2.90 7.83
CA LEU A 71 12.72 -3.65 7.37
C LEU A 71 13.97 -2.77 7.40
N VAL A 72 13.90 -1.55 6.83
CA VAL A 72 15.03 -0.60 6.87
C VAL A 72 15.45 -0.28 8.30
N ARG A 73 14.50 -0.04 9.21
CA ARG A 73 14.78 0.23 10.64
C ARG A 73 15.40 -0.96 11.39
N ARG A 74 15.12 -2.20 10.97
CA ARG A 74 15.75 -3.40 11.53
C ARG A 74 17.15 -3.61 10.97
N GLY A 75 17.32 -3.43 9.65
CA GLY A 75 18.61 -3.53 8.96
C GLY A 75 19.65 -2.56 9.49
N THR A 76 19.27 -1.32 9.84
CA THR A 76 20.18 -0.35 10.47
C THR A 76 20.64 -0.77 11.87
N ARG A 77 19.88 -1.62 12.57
CA ARG A 77 20.19 -2.11 13.92
C ARG A 77 21.07 -3.37 13.92
N GLU A 78 21.02 -4.16 12.86
CA GLU A 78 21.67 -5.47 12.73
C GLU A 78 22.94 -5.45 11.84
N ALA A 79 23.35 -4.27 11.35
CA ALA A 79 24.41 -4.06 10.35
C ALA A 79 25.85 -4.52 10.72
N GLY A 80 26.06 -5.17 11.87
CA GLY A 80 27.39 -5.62 12.32
C GLY A 80 27.84 -6.99 11.82
N VAL A 81 26.97 -7.83 11.24
CA VAL A 81 27.29 -9.24 10.96
C VAL A 81 26.90 -9.69 9.55
N ARG A 82 27.83 -9.49 8.61
CA ARG A 82 28.15 -10.39 7.47
C ARG A 82 27.18 -10.46 6.25
N PRO A 83 27.61 -11.06 5.09
CA PRO A 83 27.67 -10.34 3.82
C PRO A 83 26.71 -10.82 2.70
N GLN A 84 26.16 -9.83 1.97
CA GLN A 84 26.33 -9.60 0.51
C GLN A 84 26.02 -10.69 -0.53
N TRP A 85 25.08 -11.62 -0.33
CA TRP A 85 24.50 -12.29 -1.50
C TRP A 85 23.43 -11.40 -2.17
N VAL A 86 23.93 -10.38 -2.88
CA VAL A 86 23.39 -9.88 -4.14
C VAL A 86 21.95 -9.33 -4.08
N GLU A 87 21.74 -8.15 -3.47
CA GLU A 87 20.70 -7.08 -3.70
C GLU A 87 19.24 -7.47 -4.11
N ALA A 88 18.89 -8.75 -4.06
CA ALA A 88 17.77 -9.45 -4.70
C ALA A 88 17.22 -8.79 -5.99
N THR A 89 18.10 -8.21 -6.81
CA THR A 89 17.86 -7.21 -7.89
C THR A 89 17.73 -5.79 -7.31
N ALA A 90 18.78 -4.97 -7.36
CA ALA A 90 18.86 -3.59 -6.86
C ALA A 90 17.55 -2.79 -7.06
N ASN A 91 16.66 -2.75 -6.06
CA ASN A 91 15.32 -2.16 -6.15
C ASN A 91 14.46 -2.60 -7.37
N LEU A 92 14.67 -3.79 -7.92
CA LEU A 92 14.24 -4.29 -9.24
C LEU A 92 14.79 -3.57 -10.50
N VAL A 93 15.15 -2.28 -10.49
CA VAL A 93 16.11 -1.67 -11.47
C VAL A 93 16.83 -0.41 -10.93
N ASN A 94 16.14 0.47 -10.18
CA ASN A 94 16.68 1.81 -9.81
C ASN A 94 15.96 2.53 -8.65
N GLY A 95 15.17 1.85 -7.82
CA GLY A 95 14.31 2.47 -6.79
C GLY A 95 12.86 2.00 -6.76
N LEU A 96 12.47 1.07 -7.63
CA LEU A 96 11.08 0.67 -7.85
C LEU A 96 10.72 -0.57 -7.02
N THR A 97 10.41 -0.34 -5.75
CA THR A 97 9.86 -1.38 -4.88
C THR A 97 8.42 -1.72 -5.28
N PRO A 98 7.91 -2.94 -4.96
CA PRO A 98 6.52 -3.32 -5.22
C PRO A 98 5.52 -2.31 -4.64
N ALA A 99 5.81 -1.76 -3.46
CA ALA A 99 4.95 -0.75 -2.84
C ALA A 99 4.91 0.53 -3.67
N ARG A 100 6.04 0.99 -4.20
CA ARG A 100 6.12 2.19 -5.05
C ARG A 100 5.47 1.99 -6.41
N LEU A 101 5.65 0.83 -7.03
CA LEU A 101 4.96 0.46 -8.26
C LEU A 101 3.45 0.47 -8.07
N LEU A 102 2.97 -0.15 -6.99
CA LEU A 102 1.55 -0.17 -6.67
C LEU A 102 1.02 1.20 -6.30
N LEU A 103 1.81 2.03 -5.60
CA LEU A 103 1.48 3.42 -5.30
C LEU A 103 1.37 4.24 -6.58
N LEU A 104 2.32 4.10 -7.52
CA LEU A 104 2.29 4.83 -8.79
C LEU A 104 1.10 4.40 -9.65
N ALA A 105 0.85 3.09 -9.75
CA ALA A 105 -0.31 2.58 -10.46
C ALA A 105 -1.63 3.04 -9.81
N GLY A 106 -1.73 3.00 -8.47
CA GLY A 106 -2.88 3.51 -7.73
C GLY A 106 -3.08 5.01 -7.92
N ALA A 107 -2.01 5.80 -7.87
CA ALA A 107 -2.03 7.24 -8.13
C ALA A 107 -2.48 7.55 -9.57
N PHE A 108 -2.01 6.77 -10.55
CA PHE A 108 -2.45 6.90 -11.93
C PHE A 108 -3.94 6.57 -12.09
N VAL A 109 -4.43 5.52 -11.43
CA VAL A 109 -5.87 5.18 -11.44
C VAL A 109 -6.69 6.28 -10.77
N LEU A 110 -6.24 6.86 -9.67
CA LEU A 110 -6.91 8.01 -9.03
C LEU A 110 -6.87 9.26 -9.91
N PHE A 111 -5.78 9.47 -10.65
CA PHE A 111 -5.70 10.52 -11.66
C PHE A 111 -6.73 10.30 -12.78
N LEU A 112 -6.89 9.05 -13.26
CA LEU A 112 -7.94 8.72 -14.22
C LEU A 112 -9.34 8.99 -13.65
N ALA A 113 -9.58 8.67 -12.37
CA ALA A 113 -10.84 8.99 -11.70
C ALA A 113 -11.12 10.50 -11.74
N ALA A 114 -10.12 11.33 -11.43
CA ALA A 114 -10.24 12.78 -11.48
C ALA A 114 -10.38 13.33 -12.91
N TYR A 115 -9.75 12.68 -13.90
CA TYR A 115 -9.78 13.10 -15.30
C TYR A 115 -11.14 12.86 -15.97
N VAL A 116 -11.84 11.79 -15.58
CA VAL A 116 -13.16 11.44 -16.14
C VAL A 116 -14.34 11.98 -15.34
N SER A 117 -14.08 12.51 -14.14
CA SER A 117 -15.09 13.12 -13.27
C SER A 117 -15.60 14.47 -13.79
#